data_AF-A0A0F8Z0T5-F1
#
_entry.id   AF-A0A0F8Z0T5-F1
#
_cell.length_a   1.000
_cell.length_b   1.000
_cell.length_c   1.000
_cell.angle_alpha   90.00
_cell.angle_beta   90.00
_cell.angle_gamma   90.00
#
_symmetry.space_group_name_H-M   'P 1'
#
loop_
_entity.id
_entity.type
_entity.pdbx_description
1 polymer ?
#
loop_
_entity_poly.entity_id
_entity_poly.type
_entity_poly.pdbx_seq_one_letter_code
_entity_poly.pdbx_strand_id
1 'polypeptide(L)'
;VSGQGYELHYSLHPAKMNTAIANVLDTLTHPLFIPVTLVTDGDMRTSGTSNWTAAGTGGTPTLAKDTTNFRFGDQSLSITNDGSTTRGFAKSASINLPERTEVLVACDVFITAGDSAKISLIDVTNSDAEIETAASAVTGWVHLEFSVATPADCEQIQIWLEAPAASDVVYFDHIIVWPTEPTDLLLPSTFEYGHEVDRIVYFPRGRGLSNTGDDLAYAVSGAEAKFWSHPAFDRDDSTTSSYRLRFGKVNKPLFLEGWVDYAAFSSDSDTTNASADIVTHLAAADLLDDMALAAEMDERPELAERLSVRAIEQRLEISNVLKLTTPQPQGLVVGTFR
;
A
#
# COMPACT_ATOMS: atom_id res chain seq x y z
N VAL A 1 -38.35 -7.23 -8.66
CA VAL A 1 -37.66 -6.64 -9.83
C VAL A 1 -37.91 -5.13 -9.79
N SER A 2 -37.04 -4.36 -9.15
CA SER A 2 -37.11 -2.90 -9.16
C SER A 2 -36.50 -2.42 -10.47
N GLY A 3 -37.35 -1.96 -11.40
CA GLY A 3 -36.89 -1.46 -12.68
C GLY A 3 -36.07 -0.19 -12.48
N GLN A 4 -34.76 -0.27 -12.69
CA GLN A 4 -33.96 0.90 -12.99
C GLN A 4 -34.33 1.33 -14.41
N GLY A 5 -34.78 2.57 -14.56
CA GLY A 5 -35.00 3.16 -15.88
C GLY A 5 -33.64 3.42 -16.52
N TYR A 6 -33.39 2.83 -17.67
CA TYR A 6 -32.23 3.14 -18.50
C TYR A 6 -32.70 4.07 -19.62
N GLU A 7 -32.03 5.20 -19.82
CA GLU A 7 -32.21 6.02 -21.02
C GLU A 7 -31.36 5.42 -22.15
N LEU A 8 -32.00 5.06 -23.25
CA LEU A 8 -31.33 4.52 -24.44
C LEU A 8 -30.69 5.69 -25.21
N HIS A 9 -29.41 5.94 -24.95
CA HIS A 9 -28.64 6.90 -25.72
C HIS A 9 -28.18 6.25 -27.04
N TYR A 10 -28.87 6.54 -28.15
CA TYR A 10 -28.63 5.89 -29.45
C TYR A 10 -27.21 6.06 -30.01
N SER A 11 -26.44 7.02 -29.50
CA SER A 11 -25.06 7.29 -29.94
C SER A 11 -23.96 6.83 -28.97
N LEU A 12 -24.27 6.52 -27.71
CA LEU A 12 -23.28 6.13 -26.70
C LEU A 12 -23.75 4.88 -25.95
N HIS A 13 -23.15 3.74 -26.27
CA HIS A 13 -23.36 2.51 -25.52
C HIS A 13 -22.75 2.66 -24.11
N PRO A 14 -23.42 2.22 -23.02
CA PRO A 14 -22.89 2.36 -21.64
C PRO A 14 -21.46 1.82 -21.46
N ALA A 15 -21.10 0.76 -22.19
CA ALA A 15 -19.73 0.23 -22.18
C ALA A 15 -18.67 1.28 -22.54
N LYS A 16 -18.96 2.24 -23.43
CA LYS A 16 -18.02 3.33 -23.75
C LYS A 16 -17.78 4.25 -22.56
N MET A 17 -18.80 4.51 -21.76
CA MET A 17 -18.68 5.33 -20.54
C MET A 17 -17.80 4.62 -19.51
N ASN A 18 -18.02 3.32 -19.31
CA ASN A 18 -17.21 2.52 -18.40
C ASN A 18 -15.74 2.43 -18.88
N THR A 19 -15.50 2.28 -20.18
CA THR A 19 -14.14 2.31 -20.75
C THR A 19 -13.48 3.67 -20.57
N ALA A 20 -14.18 4.78 -20.81
CA ALA A 20 -13.63 6.12 -20.59
C ALA A 20 -13.25 6.35 -19.13
N ILE A 21 -14.11 5.92 -18.19
CA ILE A 21 -13.81 5.98 -16.74
C ILE A 21 -12.58 5.14 -16.40
N ALA A 22 -12.51 3.90 -16.90
CA ALA A 22 -11.38 3.02 -16.66
C ALA A 22 -10.06 3.59 -17.20
N ASN A 23 -10.06 4.11 -18.43
CA ASN A 23 -8.88 4.75 -19.05
C ASN A 23 -8.40 5.96 -18.24
N VAL A 24 -9.34 6.77 -17.75
CA VAL A 24 -9.03 7.93 -16.92
C VAL A 24 -8.40 7.49 -15.60
N LEU A 25 -8.98 6.51 -14.92
CA LEU A 25 -8.42 5.98 -13.66
C LEU A 25 -7.01 5.43 -13.87
N ASP A 26 -6.79 4.68 -14.96
CA ASP A 26 -5.49 4.11 -15.35
C ASP A 26 -4.42 5.18 -15.65
N THR A 27 -4.84 6.38 -16.07
CA THR A 27 -3.92 7.50 -16.35
C THR A 27 -3.65 8.38 -15.12
N LEU A 28 -4.58 8.38 -14.16
CA LEU A 28 -4.45 9.17 -12.95
C LEU A 28 -3.52 8.47 -11.97
N THR A 29 -2.67 9.26 -11.32
CA THR A 29 -1.74 8.74 -10.32
C THR A 29 -1.91 9.45 -8.99
N HIS A 30 -1.52 8.78 -7.91
CA HIS A 30 -1.51 9.37 -6.59
C HIS A 30 -0.25 8.99 -5.82
N PRO A 31 0.20 9.85 -4.90
CA PRO A 31 1.34 9.52 -4.06
C PRO A 31 0.97 8.40 -3.09
N LEU A 32 1.92 7.52 -2.83
CA LEU A 32 1.79 6.42 -1.89
C LEU A 32 3.10 6.16 -1.15
N PHE A 33 2.99 5.71 0.10
CA PHE A 33 4.10 5.20 0.89
C PHE A 33 4.02 3.68 0.95
N ILE A 34 5.04 2.99 0.45
CA ILE A 34 5.13 1.53 0.47
C ILE A 34 6.27 1.10 1.40
N PRO A 35 6.02 0.22 2.39
CA PRO A 35 7.05 -0.25 3.30
C PRO A 35 8.12 -1.05 2.54
N VAL A 36 9.39 -0.79 2.84
CA VAL A 36 10.52 -1.59 2.35
C VAL A 36 10.60 -2.84 3.23
N THR A 37 10.21 -4.00 2.71
CA THR A 37 10.06 -5.21 3.51
C THR A 37 10.28 -6.49 2.70
N LEU A 38 10.76 -7.54 3.37
CA LEU A 38 10.79 -8.91 2.83
C LEU A 38 9.46 -9.65 3.01
N VAL A 39 8.52 -9.10 3.79
CA VAL A 39 7.23 -9.73 4.06
C VAL A 39 6.31 -9.55 2.86
N THR A 40 5.89 -10.65 2.24
CA THR A 40 4.83 -10.64 1.24
C THR A 40 3.56 -10.02 1.83
N ASP A 41 2.98 -9.05 1.13
CA ASP A 41 1.79 -8.30 1.59
C ASP A 41 2.00 -7.58 2.93
N GLY A 42 3.24 -7.14 3.22
CA GLY A 42 3.55 -6.30 4.37
C GLY A 42 2.98 -4.87 4.27
N ASP A 43 2.64 -4.41 3.06
CA ASP A 43 1.92 -3.15 2.81
C ASP A 43 0.40 -3.28 2.94
N MET A 44 -0.08 -4.50 3.20
CA MET A 44 -1.47 -4.87 3.32
C MET A 44 -2.35 -4.66 2.08
N ARG A 45 -1.80 -4.34 0.91
CA ARG A 45 -2.60 -3.96 -0.27
C ARG A 45 -3.17 -5.14 -1.06
N THR A 46 -2.69 -6.35 -0.85
CA THR A 46 -3.22 -7.52 -1.56
C THR A 46 -4.65 -7.81 -1.13
N SER A 47 -5.54 -8.10 -2.08
CA SER A 47 -6.92 -8.47 -1.79
C SER A 47 -7.00 -9.79 -1.00
N GLY A 48 -7.83 -9.82 0.04
CA GLY A 48 -7.99 -11.00 0.89
C GLY A 48 -6.79 -11.25 1.81
N THR A 49 -6.72 -12.43 2.42
CA THR A 49 -5.74 -12.73 3.48
C THR A 49 -4.84 -13.92 3.14
N SER A 50 -4.77 -14.33 1.87
CA SER A 50 -4.05 -15.55 1.46
C SER A 50 -2.54 -15.54 1.75
N ASN A 51 -1.93 -14.36 1.88
CA ASN A 51 -0.52 -14.20 2.27
C ASN A 51 -0.29 -14.36 3.79
N TRP A 52 -1.35 -14.47 4.58
CA TRP A 52 -1.34 -14.53 6.03
C TRP A 52 -2.06 -15.79 6.52
N THR A 53 -1.35 -16.65 7.24
CA THR A 53 -1.93 -17.88 7.78
C THR A 53 -2.52 -17.64 9.16
N ALA A 54 -3.83 -17.84 9.30
CA ALA A 54 -4.52 -17.78 10.58
C ALA A 54 -4.16 -18.99 11.46
N ALA A 55 -3.80 -18.74 12.71
CA ALA A 55 -3.55 -19.79 13.70
C ALA A 55 -3.87 -19.27 15.11
N GLY A 56 -4.06 -20.16 16.09
CA GLY A 56 -4.36 -19.72 17.44
C GLY A 56 -4.31 -20.81 18.50
N THR A 57 -4.50 -20.40 19.75
CA THR A 57 -4.72 -21.29 20.90
C THR A 57 -6.19 -21.27 21.27
N GLY A 58 -6.81 -22.45 21.41
CA GLY A 58 -8.24 -22.58 21.73
C GLY A 58 -9.19 -22.37 20.54
N GLY A 59 -8.71 -21.82 19.44
CA GLY A 59 -9.45 -21.60 18.20
C GLY A 59 -8.55 -21.08 17.07
N THR A 60 -9.16 -20.68 15.95
CA THR A 60 -8.46 -20.01 14.83
C THR A 60 -9.11 -18.64 14.66
N PRO A 61 -8.32 -17.54 14.70
CA PRO A 61 -8.88 -16.20 14.57
C PRO A 61 -9.43 -15.98 13.17
N THR A 62 -10.33 -15.00 13.05
CA THR A 62 -10.76 -14.51 11.74
C THR A 62 -9.79 -13.43 11.29
N LEU A 63 -9.22 -13.61 10.09
CA LEU A 63 -8.42 -12.60 9.42
C LEU A 63 -9.25 -11.94 8.33
N ALA A 64 -9.19 -10.61 8.24
CA ALA A 64 -9.84 -9.86 7.17
C ALA A 64 -9.01 -8.63 6.82
N LYS A 65 -9.25 -8.09 5.62
CA LYS A 65 -8.74 -6.78 5.24
C LYS A 65 -9.77 -5.72 5.63
N ASP A 66 -9.34 -4.72 6.40
CA ASP A 66 -10.20 -3.67 6.92
C ASP A 66 -9.89 -2.34 6.22
N THR A 67 -10.91 -1.71 5.67
CA THR A 67 -10.83 -0.43 4.95
C THR A 67 -11.28 0.76 5.80
N THR A 68 -11.39 0.59 7.13
CA THR A 68 -11.83 1.65 8.06
C THR A 68 -10.70 2.09 9.00
N ASN A 69 -9.91 1.16 9.51
CA ASN A 69 -8.83 1.35 10.47
C ASN A 69 -7.48 1.04 9.82
N PHE A 70 -7.02 1.92 8.93
CA PHE A 70 -5.71 1.85 8.29
C PHE A 70 -4.97 3.18 8.45
N ARG A 71 -3.64 3.15 8.31
CA ARG A 71 -2.79 4.33 8.55
C ARG A 71 -2.29 4.98 7.27
N PHE A 72 -1.80 4.17 6.34
CA PHE A 72 -1.46 4.59 4.98
C PHE A 72 -2.01 3.59 3.96
N GLY A 73 -2.04 3.96 2.69
CA GLY A 73 -2.69 3.15 1.67
C GLY A 73 -4.20 3.12 1.86
N ASP A 74 -4.79 1.94 1.69
CA ASP A 74 -6.24 1.78 1.54
C ASP A 74 -6.87 0.76 2.52
N GLN A 75 -6.05 -0.05 3.20
CA GLN A 75 -6.53 -1.11 4.08
C GLN A 75 -5.46 -1.61 5.05
N SER A 76 -5.89 -2.25 6.14
CA SER A 76 -5.05 -2.95 7.11
C SER A 76 -5.46 -4.42 7.24
N LEU A 77 -4.67 -5.23 7.94
CA LEU A 77 -5.06 -6.60 8.31
C LEU A 77 -5.66 -6.63 9.72
N SER A 78 -6.93 -7.01 9.83
CA SER A 78 -7.58 -7.24 11.12
C SER A 78 -7.38 -8.68 11.59
N ILE A 79 -7.09 -8.85 12.87
CA ILE A 79 -7.18 -10.13 13.59
C ILE A 79 -8.32 -10.02 14.59
N THR A 80 -9.31 -10.90 14.47
CA THR A 80 -10.46 -10.97 15.38
C THR A 80 -10.48 -12.32 16.06
N ASN A 81 -10.23 -12.32 17.37
CA ASN A 81 -10.39 -13.49 18.20
C ASN A 81 -11.86 -13.67 18.58
N ASP A 82 -12.35 -14.91 18.52
CA ASP A 82 -13.63 -15.25 19.13
C ASP A 82 -13.50 -15.43 20.66
N GLY A 83 -14.61 -15.78 21.33
CA GLY A 83 -14.61 -16.00 22.78
C GLY A 83 -13.82 -17.23 23.25
N SER A 84 -13.41 -18.12 22.33
CA SER A 84 -12.62 -19.33 22.64
C SER A 84 -11.14 -19.21 22.27
N THR A 85 -10.81 -18.33 21.34
CA THR A 85 -9.45 -18.10 20.85
C THR A 85 -8.70 -17.23 21.83
N THR A 86 -7.92 -17.84 22.72
CA THR A 86 -7.21 -17.11 23.78
C THR A 86 -5.94 -16.44 23.28
N ARG A 87 -5.43 -16.85 22.12
CA ARG A 87 -4.36 -16.19 21.36
C ARG A 87 -4.61 -16.41 19.88
N GLY A 88 -4.64 -15.34 19.09
CA GLY A 88 -4.78 -15.40 17.64
C GLY A 88 -3.55 -14.85 16.95
N PHE A 89 -3.20 -15.47 15.83
CA PHE A 89 -2.02 -15.16 15.03
C PHE A 89 -2.40 -14.97 13.57
N ALA A 90 -1.77 -13.99 12.92
CA ALA A 90 -1.57 -13.96 11.49
C ALA A 90 -0.09 -14.17 11.20
N LYS A 91 0.25 -15.32 10.60
CA LYS A 91 1.64 -15.70 10.30
C LYS A 91 2.00 -15.36 8.87
N SER A 92 3.13 -14.68 8.67
CA SER A 92 3.67 -14.46 7.33
C SER A 92 4.15 -15.76 6.68
N ALA A 93 4.42 -15.73 5.38
CA ALA A 93 5.25 -16.75 4.75
C ALA A 93 6.66 -16.77 5.39
N SER A 94 7.34 -17.93 5.32
CA SER A 94 8.73 -18.05 5.78
C SER A 94 9.68 -17.26 4.87
N ILE A 95 10.62 -16.55 5.49
CA ILE A 95 11.65 -15.78 4.82
C ILE A 95 12.99 -16.46 5.11
N ASN A 96 13.71 -16.86 4.06
CA ASN A 96 15.05 -17.40 4.22
C ASN A 96 16.02 -16.25 4.48
N LEU A 97 16.81 -16.35 5.54
CA LEU A 97 17.88 -15.40 5.84
C LEU A 97 19.15 -16.16 6.26
N PRO A 98 20.34 -15.62 5.99
CA PRO A 98 21.56 -16.17 6.55
C PRO A 98 21.51 -16.19 8.09
N GLU A 99 22.21 -17.15 8.69
CA GLU A 99 22.41 -17.17 10.15
C GLU A 99 23.05 -15.87 10.65
N ARG A 100 22.77 -15.49 11.90
CA ARG A 100 23.34 -14.29 12.54
C ARG A 100 23.09 -12.99 11.79
N THR A 101 21.98 -12.89 11.06
CA THR A 101 21.58 -11.67 10.36
C THR A 101 20.91 -10.71 11.36
N GLU A 102 21.42 -9.49 11.46
CA GLU A 102 20.76 -8.42 12.20
C GLU A 102 19.57 -7.88 11.39
N VAL A 103 18.37 -8.01 11.92
CA VAL A 103 17.12 -7.62 11.26
C VAL A 103 16.42 -6.52 12.04
N LEU A 104 15.82 -5.58 11.31
CA LEU A 104 14.88 -4.60 11.83
C LEU A 104 13.47 -5.10 11.57
N VAL A 105 12.63 -5.08 12.62
CA VAL A 105 11.21 -5.41 12.56
C VAL A 105 10.41 -4.22 13.04
N ALA A 106 9.40 -3.81 12.27
CA ALA A 106 8.49 -2.75 12.68
C ALA A 106 7.08 -2.97 12.12
N CYS A 107 6.08 -2.44 12.82
CA CYS A 107 4.73 -2.29 12.31
C CYS A 107 3.99 -1.14 12.99
N ASP A 108 2.95 -0.64 12.34
CA ASP A 108 1.94 0.17 12.98
C ASP A 108 0.70 -0.69 13.28
N VAL A 109 0.15 -0.57 14.49
CA VAL A 109 -1.02 -1.33 14.90
C VAL A 109 -2.05 -0.41 15.54
N PHE A 110 -3.32 -0.57 15.18
CA PHE A 110 -4.45 0.03 15.88
C PHE A 110 -5.05 -0.99 16.83
N ILE A 111 -5.05 -0.65 18.12
CA ILE A 111 -5.54 -1.50 19.20
C ILE A 111 -6.88 -0.96 19.68
N THR A 112 -7.95 -1.77 19.64
CA THR A 112 -9.26 -1.33 20.14
C THR A 112 -9.32 -1.30 21.67
N ALA A 113 -10.34 -0.63 22.21
CA ALA A 113 -10.43 -0.37 23.64
C ALA A 113 -10.64 -1.67 24.43
N GLY A 114 -9.69 -1.98 25.31
CA GLY A 114 -9.70 -3.21 26.13
C GLY A 114 -8.80 -4.33 25.61
N ASP A 115 -8.24 -4.16 24.41
CA ASP A 115 -7.46 -5.19 23.72
C ASP A 115 -5.96 -4.91 23.81
N SER A 116 -5.15 -5.81 23.25
CA SER A 116 -3.70 -5.65 23.14
C SER A 116 -3.17 -6.28 21.87
N ALA A 117 -1.94 -5.93 21.48
CA ALA A 117 -1.31 -6.44 20.27
C ALA A 117 0.15 -6.80 20.51
N LYS A 118 0.66 -7.75 19.72
CA LYS A 118 2.08 -8.06 19.63
C LYS A 118 2.55 -8.27 18.20
N ILE A 119 3.84 -8.03 17.98
CA ILE A 119 4.57 -8.50 16.81
C ILE A 119 5.79 -9.28 17.28
N SER A 120 5.92 -10.50 16.78
CA SER A 120 6.95 -11.45 17.21
C SER A 120 7.76 -11.93 16.01
N LEU A 121 9.08 -11.92 16.13
CA LEU A 121 9.99 -12.55 15.18
C LEU A 121 10.23 -13.99 15.60
N ILE A 122 9.90 -14.93 14.72
CA ILE A 122 9.91 -16.37 15.01
C ILE A 122 10.99 -17.07 14.20
N ASP A 123 11.76 -17.92 14.86
CA ASP A 123 12.68 -18.87 14.26
C ASP A 123 11.92 -20.15 13.86
N VAL A 124 11.62 -20.28 12.57
CA VAL A 124 10.90 -21.43 12.03
C VAL A 124 11.80 -22.67 11.98
N THR A 125 13.10 -22.48 11.79
CA THR A 125 14.07 -23.58 11.74
C THR A 125 14.09 -24.35 13.07
N ASN A 126 13.96 -23.63 14.19
CA ASN A 126 14.07 -24.19 15.53
C ASN A 126 12.71 -24.34 16.25
N SER A 127 11.73 -24.91 15.53
CA SER A 127 10.39 -25.25 16.06
C SER A 127 9.57 -24.05 16.52
N ASP A 128 9.51 -23.02 15.68
CA ASP A 128 8.77 -21.77 15.92
C ASP A 128 9.17 -21.07 17.25
N ALA A 129 10.47 -21.04 17.54
CA ALA A 129 10.97 -20.38 18.75
C ALA A 129 10.92 -18.85 18.60
N GLU A 130 10.45 -18.16 19.65
CA GLU A 130 10.40 -16.70 19.66
C GLU A 130 11.82 -16.11 19.83
N ILE A 131 12.23 -15.24 18.90
CA ILE A 131 13.53 -14.55 18.94
C ILE A 131 13.40 -13.25 19.72
N GLU A 132 12.40 -12.43 19.38
CA GLU A 132 12.13 -11.13 20.00
C GLU A 132 10.69 -10.71 19.74
N THR A 133 10.12 -9.92 20.65
CA THR A 133 8.74 -9.48 20.60
C THR A 133 8.59 -8.02 21.02
N ALA A 134 7.72 -7.28 20.33
CA ALA A 134 7.20 -5.99 20.79
C ALA A 134 5.70 -6.12 21.09
N ALA A 135 5.23 -5.40 22.11
CA ALA A 135 3.87 -5.51 22.61
C ALA A 135 3.33 -4.17 23.12
N SER A 136 2.02 -3.99 23.03
CA SER A 136 1.32 -2.88 23.71
C SER A 136 -0.13 -3.23 23.98
N ALA A 137 -0.71 -2.57 24.98
CA ALA A 137 -2.14 -2.59 25.30
C ALA A 137 -2.76 -1.18 25.26
N VAL A 138 -2.06 -0.22 24.63
CA VAL A 138 -2.54 1.16 24.53
C VAL A 138 -3.56 1.27 23.40
N THR A 139 -4.75 1.76 23.71
CA THR A 139 -5.79 2.01 22.70
C THR A 139 -5.36 3.04 21.66
N GLY A 140 -5.65 2.74 20.40
CA GLY A 140 -5.34 3.59 19.25
C GLY A 140 -4.12 3.11 18.49
N TRP A 141 -3.55 4.01 17.66
CA TRP A 141 -2.37 3.72 16.85
C TRP A 141 -1.10 3.70 17.70
N VAL A 142 -0.37 2.60 17.61
CA VAL A 142 0.91 2.35 18.26
C VAL A 142 1.92 1.86 17.21
N HIS A 143 3.16 2.32 17.32
CA HIS A 143 4.27 1.82 16.53
C HIS A 143 5.06 0.80 17.36
N LEU A 144 5.21 -0.42 16.85
CA LEU A 144 6.03 -1.47 17.46
C LEU A 144 7.31 -1.60 16.64
N GLU A 145 8.48 -1.54 17.27
CA GLU A 145 9.76 -1.58 16.55
C GLU A 145 10.89 -2.17 17.41
N PHE A 146 11.62 -3.12 16.85
CA PHE A 146 12.84 -3.66 17.44
C PHE A 146 13.88 -4.03 16.38
N SER A 147 15.11 -4.26 16.84
CA SER A 147 16.18 -4.79 16.01
C SER A 147 16.93 -5.86 16.79
N VAL A 148 17.12 -7.02 16.17
CA VAL A 148 17.67 -8.21 16.81
C VAL A 148 18.49 -9.02 15.81
N ALA A 149 19.51 -9.73 16.30
CA ALA A 149 20.25 -10.68 15.48
C ALA A 149 19.59 -12.06 15.52
N THR A 150 19.40 -12.70 14.37
CA THR A 150 18.93 -14.08 14.32
C THR A 150 19.94 -15.03 14.99
N PRO A 151 19.48 -16.13 15.63
CA PRO A 151 20.37 -17.16 16.16
C PRO A 151 21.31 -17.76 15.12
N ALA A 152 22.35 -18.47 15.58
CA ALA A 152 23.38 -19.05 14.72
C ALA A 152 22.88 -20.24 13.88
N ASP A 153 21.76 -20.82 14.26
CA ASP A 153 21.11 -21.98 13.67
C ASP A 153 19.75 -21.62 13.03
N CYS A 154 19.45 -20.32 12.92
CA CYS A 154 18.24 -19.82 12.28
C CYS A 154 18.50 -19.61 10.79
N GLU A 155 17.80 -20.37 9.95
CA GLU A 155 17.86 -20.27 8.48
C GLU A 155 16.57 -19.68 7.90
N GLN A 156 15.48 -19.75 8.66
CA GLN A 156 14.16 -19.28 8.28
C GLN A 156 13.50 -18.53 9.42
N ILE A 157 13.00 -17.34 9.09
CA ILE A 157 12.20 -16.54 10.01
C ILE A 157 10.75 -16.40 9.53
N GLN A 158 9.86 -16.09 10.46
CA GLN A 158 8.51 -15.61 10.19
C GLN A 158 8.19 -14.42 11.10
N ILE A 159 7.27 -13.57 10.65
CA ILE A 159 6.62 -12.59 11.51
C ILE A 159 5.25 -13.10 11.88
N TRP A 160 4.97 -13.08 13.18
CA TRP A 160 3.66 -13.36 13.72
C TRP A 160 3.08 -12.08 14.29
N LEU A 161 1.93 -11.68 13.74
CA LEU A 161 1.10 -10.61 14.27
C LEU A 161 0.12 -11.26 15.26
N GLU A 162 0.04 -10.76 16.49
CA GLU A 162 -0.73 -11.42 17.55
C GLU A 162 -1.81 -10.54 18.17
N ALA A 163 -2.99 -11.13 18.32
CA ALA A 163 -4.05 -10.72 19.23
C ALA A 163 -4.00 -11.66 20.46
N PRO A 164 -3.46 -11.24 21.61
CA PRO A 164 -3.02 -12.13 22.67
C PRO A 164 -4.10 -12.53 23.68
N ALA A 165 -5.34 -12.04 23.58
CA ALA A 165 -6.44 -12.42 24.45
C ALA A 165 -7.75 -12.70 23.69
N ALA A 166 -8.68 -13.40 24.36
CA ALA A 166 -9.98 -13.73 23.78
C ALA A 166 -10.83 -12.50 23.55
N SER A 167 -11.57 -12.48 22.44
CA SER A 167 -12.35 -11.33 21.96
C SER A 167 -11.54 -10.10 21.51
N ASP A 168 -10.21 -10.15 21.54
CA ASP A 168 -9.38 -9.06 21.02
C ASP A 168 -9.66 -8.81 19.53
N VAL A 169 -9.72 -7.53 19.16
CA VAL A 169 -9.73 -7.07 17.77
C VAL A 169 -8.57 -6.09 17.56
N VAL A 170 -7.71 -6.36 16.59
CA VAL A 170 -6.54 -5.52 16.33
C VAL A 170 -6.28 -5.40 14.84
N TYR A 171 -5.75 -4.26 14.41
CA TYR A 171 -5.55 -3.93 13.00
C TYR A 171 -4.09 -3.58 12.74
N PHE A 172 -3.41 -4.39 11.95
CA PHE A 172 -1.99 -4.24 11.64
C PHE A 172 -1.78 -3.64 10.27
N ASP A 173 -0.80 -2.76 10.18
CA ASP A 173 -0.43 -2.04 8.98
C ASP A 173 1.09 -1.90 8.87
N HIS A 174 1.61 -1.81 7.65
CA HIS A 174 3.03 -1.56 7.33
C HIS A 174 4.03 -2.49 8.04
N ILE A 175 3.97 -3.79 7.78
CA ILE A 175 4.90 -4.77 8.34
C ILE A 175 6.24 -4.69 7.62
N ILE A 176 7.26 -4.21 8.34
CA ILE A 176 8.61 -4.04 7.86
C ILE A 176 9.49 -5.10 8.50
N VAL A 177 10.12 -5.92 7.66
CA VAL A 177 11.22 -6.81 8.04
C VAL A 177 12.32 -6.62 7.03
N TRP A 178 13.50 -6.20 7.50
CA TRP A 178 14.62 -5.98 6.62
C TRP A 178 15.95 -6.24 7.32
N PRO A 179 16.93 -6.90 6.67
CA PRO A 179 18.30 -6.95 7.16
C PRO A 179 18.88 -5.54 7.29
N THR A 180 19.60 -5.28 8.38
CA THR A 180 20.23 -3.96 8.58
C THR A 180 21.45 -3.76 7.69
N GLU A 181 22.09 -4.85 7.24
CA GLU A 181 23.21 -4.82 6.30
C GLU A 181 22.75 -4.63 4.85
N PRO A 182 23.59 -4.05 3.96
CA PRO A 182 23.24 -3.78 2.57
C PRO A 182 22.69 -5.03 1.86
N THR A 183 21.47 -4.90 1.34
CA THR A 183 20.75 -5.97 0.64
C THR A 183 19.99 -5.38 -0.54
N ASP A 184 19.87 -6.18 -1.60
CA ASP A 184 19.06 -5.84 -2.76
C ASP A 184 17.61 -6.27 -2.53
N LEU A 185 16.65 -5.38 -2.81
CA LEU A 185 15.21 -5.69 -2.78
C LEU A 185 14.66 -5.66 -4.20
N LEU A 186 13.78 -6.60 -4.54
CA LEU A 186 12.99 -6.50 -5.76
C LEU A 186 12.02 -5.33 -5.64
N LEU A 187 11.87 -4.52 -6.69
CA LEU A 187 10.86 -3.47 -6.70
C LEU A 187 9.50 -4.07 -6.33
N PRO A 188 8.80 -3.55 -5.29
CA PRO A 188 7.48 -4.04 -4.92
C PRO A 188 6.54 -3.97 -6.13
N SER A 189 5.70 -4.99 -6.31
CA SER A 189 4.79 -5.10 -7.46
C SER A 189 3.78 -3.96 -7.56
N THR A 190 3.65 -3.14 -6.52
CA THR A 190 2.85 -1.91 -6.53
C THR A 190 3.42 -0.86 -7.47
N PHE A 191 4.72 -0.91 -7.76
CA PHE A 191 5.37 -0.09 -8.79
C PHE A 191 5.71 -0.97 -9.99
N GLU A 192 5.33 -0.53 -11.19
CA GLU A 192 5.69 -1.18 -12.44
C GLU A 192 7.10 -0.77 -12.88
N TYR A 193 7.47 0.48 -12.63
CA TYR A 193 8.73 1.06 -13.11
C TYR A 193 9.51 1.77 -12.01
N GLY A 194 10.85 1.68 -12.06
CA GLY A 194 11.69 2.37 -11.07
C GLY A 194 11.55 3.90 -11.04
N HIS A 195 11.06 4.53 -12.12
CA HIS A 195 10.86 5.98 -12.17
C HIS A 195 9.59 6.46 -11.43
N GLU A 196 8.71 5.54 -11.06
CA GLU A 196 7.53 5.83 -10.23
C GLU A 196 7.91 6.08 -8.78
N VAL A 197 9.07 5.59 -8.36
CA VAL A 197 9.63 5.83 -7.03
C VAL A 197 10.40 7.15 -7.05
N ASP A 198 9.92 8.13 -6.29
CA ASP A 198 10.54 9.45 -6.17
C ASP A 198 11.73 9.41 -5.20
N ARG A 199 11.51 8.85 -4.00
CA ARG A 199 12.49 8.86 -2.92
C ARG A 199 12.25 7.78 -1.87
N ILE A 200 13.26 7.53 -1.05
CA ILE A 200 13.16 6.68 0.14
C ILE A 200 13.07 7.59 1.35
N VAL A 201 12.10 7.31 2.22
CA VAL A 201 11.81 8.08 3.42
C VAL A 201 11.70 7.19 4.65
N TYR A 202 11.68 7.79 5.82
CA TYR A 202 11.32 7.13 7.06
C TYR A 202 10.45 8.05 7.92
N PHE A 203 9.56 7.46 8.70
CA PHE A 203 8.80 8.20 9.70
C PHE A 203 9.58 8.22 11.02
N PRO A 204 9.79 9.38 11.66
CA PRO A 204 10.45 9.43 12.95
C PRO A 204 9.68 8.61 14.00
N ARG A 205 10.42 7.81 14.75
CA ARG A 205 9.89 7.14 15.94
C ARG A 205 9.38 8.17 16.93
N GLY A 206 8.18 7.96 17.47
CA GLY A 206 7.63 8.84 18.50
C GLY A 206 8.14 8.49 19.90
N ARG A 207 7.44 9.00 20.91
CA ARG A 207 7.80 8.79 22.32
C ARG A 207 7.63 7.31 22.69
N GLY A 208 8.60 6.73 23.40
CA GLY A 208 8.43 5.43 24.03
C GLY A 208 7.21 5.38 24.94
N LEU A 209 6.47 4.27 24.85
CA LEU A 209 5.40 3.91 25.77
C LEU A 209 6.01 3.10 26.91
N SER A 210 5.36 3.13 28.08
CA SER A 210 5.94 2.55 29.30
C SER A 210 4.88 2.13 30.31
N ASN A 211 3.64 1.89 29.88
CA ASN A 211 2.62 1.30 30.74
C ASN A 211 2.91 -0.20 30.91
N THR A 212 2.27 -0.82 31.90
CA THR A 212 2.34 -2.27 32.07
C THR A 212 1.88 -2.98 30.80
N GLY A 213 2.74 -3.81 30.21
CA GLY A 213 2.48 -4.54 28.97
C GLY A 213 3.00 -3.83 27.70
N ASP A 214 3.50 -2.60 27.81
CA ASP A 214 4.24 -1.96 26.72
C ASP A 214 5.69 -2.45 26.73
N ASP A 215 6.13 -3.00 25.60
CA ASP A 215 7.51 -3.38 25.36
C ASP A 215 7.89 -3.08 23.92
N LEU A 216 9.03 -2.40 23.73
CA LEU A 216 9.50 -1.95 22.41
C LEU A 216 8.40 -1.23 21.59
N ALA A 217 7.53 -0.51 22.31
CA ALA A 217 6.36 0.19 21.79
C ALA A 217 6.50 1.71 21.90
N TYR A 218 6.00 2.40 20.89
CA TYR A 218 6.15 3.84 20.73
C TYR A 218 4.84 4.47 20.28
N ALA A 219 4.54 5.67 20.79
CA ALA A 219 3.50 6.48 20.22
C ALA A 219 3.87 6.81 18.76
N VAL A 220 2.89 6.88 17.87
CA VAL A 220 3.19 7.33 16.52
C VAL A 220 3.50 8.83 16.53
N SER A 221 4.63 9.23 15.94
CA SER A 221 5.16 10.60 16.09
C SER A 221 4.24 11.69 15.50
N GLY A 222 3.39 11.36 14.52
CA GLY A 222 2.61 12.35 13.76
C GLY A 222 3.45 13.35 12.95
N ALA A 223 4.77 13.17 12.90
CA ALA A 223 5.67 14.00 12.12
C ALA A 223 5.66 13.60 10.65
N GLU A 224 5.98 14.55 9.78
CA GLU A 224 6.17 14.31 8.35
C GLU A 224 7.30 13.31 8.10
N ALA A 225 7.20 12.60 6.96
CA ALA A 225 8.23 11.69 6.49
C ALA A 225 9.56 12.45 6.30
N LYS A 226 10.66 11.84 6.75
CA LYS A 226 12.01 12.39 6.57
C LYS A 226 12.70 11.70 5.42
N PHE A 227 13.34 12.50 4.57
CA PHE A 227 14.18 12.00 3.49
C PHE A 227 15.31 11.12 4.05
N TRP A 228 15.48 9.95 3.45
CA TRP A 228 16.59 9.03 3.73
C TRP A 228 17.62 9.08 2.60
N SER A 229 17.20 8.71 1.39
CA SER A 229 18.04 8.71 0.19
C SER A 229 17.19 8.71 -1.08
N HIS A 230 17.81 9.00 -2.22
CA HIS A 230 17.22 8.66 -3.50
C HIS A 230 17.36 7.14 -3.75
N PRO A 231 16.43 6.50 -4.45
CA PRO A 231 16.56 5.09 -4.80
C PRO A 231 17.70 4.89 -5.80
N ALA A 232 18.49 3.85 -5.58
CA ALA A 232 19.48 3.37 -6.54
C ALA A 232 18.96 2.08 -7.15
N PHE A 233 18.72 2.09 -8.47
CA PHE A 233 18.21 0.94 -9.19
C PHE A 233 19.33 0.23 -9.94
N ASP A 234 19.35 -1.09 -9.85
CA ASP A 234 19.97 -1.93 -10.86
C ASP A 234 18.88 -2.47 -11.79
N ARG A 235 19.15 -2.43 -13.10
CA ARG A 235 18.20 -2.87 -14.13
C ARG A 235 18.69 -4.18 -14.74
N ASP A 236 17.87 -5.22 -14.62
CA ASP A 236 18.12 -6.54 -15.20
C ASP A 236 16.92 -6.99 -16.05
N ASP A 237 17.00 -6.71 -17.35
CA ASP A 237 15.95 -7.03 -18.33
C ASP A 237 15.80 -8.55 -18.59
N SER A 238 16.65 -9.40 -17.99
CA SER A 238 16.57 -10.86 -18.15
C SER A 238 15.58 -11.53 -17.21
N THR A 239 15.02 -10.78 -16.25
CA THR A 239 14.13 -11.30 -15.20
C THR A 239 12.75 -10.67 -15.26
N THR A 240 11.76 -11.35 -14.67
CA THR A 240 10.36 -10.87 -14.58
C THR A 240 10.20 -9.62 -13.72
N SER A 241 11.19 -9.29 -12.89
CA SER A 241 11.23 -8.09 -12.06
C SER A 241 12.49 -7.29 -12.40
N SER A 242 12.38 -6.43 -13.41
CA SER A 242 13.55 -5.80 -14.03
C SER A 242 14.27 -4.76 -13.16
N TYR A 243 13.69 -4.35 -12.03
CA TYR A 243 14.28 -3.35 -11.13
C TYR A 243 14.61 -3.94 -9.76
N ARG A 244 15.86 -3.74 -9.33
CA ARG A 244 16.32 -4.04 -7.98
C ARG A 244 16.74 -2.76 -7.27
N LEU A 245 16.15 -2.52 -6.11
CA LEU A 245 16.51 -1.44 -5.21
C LEU A 245 17.73 -1.84 -4.38
N ARG A 246 18.76 -0.98 -4.38
CA ARG A 246 19.92 -1.14 -3.51
C ARG A 246 19.84 -0.21 -2.33
N PHE A 247 19.98 -0.77 -1.13
CA PHE A 247 20.07 0.00 0.11
C PHE A 247 21.48 -0.05 0.68
N GLY A 248 21.91 1.06 1.28
CA GLY A 248 23.01 1.04 2.22
C GLY A 248 22.59 0.37 3.54
N LYS A 249 23.41 0.52 4.58
CA LYS A 249 23.05 0.08 5.93
C LYS A 249 21.77 0.77 6.40
N VAL A 250 20.79 0.00 6.86
CA VAL A 250 19.47 0.48 7.30
C VAL A 250 19.38 0.42 8.82
N ASN A 251 18.90 1.50 9.45
CA ASN A 251 18.68 1.58 10.89
C ASN A 251 17.35 2.26 11.28
N LYS A 252 16.45 2.36 10.31
CA LYS A 252 15.10 2.92 10.43
C LYS A 252 14.13 2.09 9.57
N PRO A 253 12.85 1.99 9.96
CA PRO A 253 11.81 1.48 9.06
C PRO A 253 11.69 2.42 7.85
N LEU A 254 11.99 1.90 6.66
CA LEU A 254 12.02 2.68 5.42
C LEU A 254 10.75 2.48 4.61
N PHE A 255 10.38 3.51 3.86
CA PHE A 255 9.27 3.52 2.93
C PHE A 255 9.74 4.08 1.59
N LEU A 256 9.20 3.52 0.51
CA LEU A 256 9.28 4.10 -0.82
C LEU A 256 8.15 5.10 -0.96
N GLU A 257 8.47 6.35 -1.26
CA GLU A 257 7.51 7.37 -1.67
C GLU A 257 7.50 7.40 -3.21
N GLY A 258 6.34 7.16 -3.80
CA GLY A 258 6.19 7.11 -5.26
C GLY A 258 4.77 7.38 -5.71
N TRP A 259 4.59 7.42 -7.03
CA TRP A 259 3.31 7.64 -7.69
C TRP A 259 2.79 6.33 -8.25
N VAL A 260 1.54 6.00 -7.94
CA VAL A 260 0.90 4.75 -8.37
C VAL A 260 -0.42 5.09 -9.06
N ASP A 261 -0.75 4.32 -10.08
CA ASP A 261 -2.00 4.46 -10.82
C ASP A 261 -3.21 4.09 -9.95
N TYR A 262 -4.36 4.72 -10.20
CA TYR A 262 -5.60 4.27 -9.57
C TYR A 262 -6.05 2.95 -10.21
N ALA A 263 -6.57 2.03 -9.39
CA ALA A 263 -7.14 0.78 -9.90
C ALA A 263 -8.34 1.07 -10.83
N ALA A 264 -8.28 0.56 -12.06
CA ALA A 264 -9.40 0.60 -12.99
C ALA A 264 -10.57 -0.26 -12.49
N PHE A 265 -11.80 0.18 -12.77
CA PHE A 265 -13.00 -0.57 -12.41
C PHE A 265 -13.16 -1.84 -13.26
N SER A 266 -13.39 -2.94 -12.56
CA SER A 266 -13.71 -4.27 -13.10
C SER A 266 -15.19 -4.64 -12.95
N SER A 267 -15.93 -3.94 -12.08
CA SER A 267 -17.36 -4.14 -11.83
C SER A 267 -18.08 -2.83 -11.45
N ASP A 268 -19.40 -2.79 -11.63
CA ASP A 268 -20.22 -1.61 -11.27
C ASP A 268 -20.28 -1.33 -9.75
N SER A 269 -19.87 -2.30 -8.92
CA SER A 269 -19.79 -2.12 -7.46
C SER A 269 -18.43 -1.67 -6.97
N ASP A 270 -17.46 -1.50 -7.88
CA ASP A 270 -16.11 -1.09 -7.51
C ASP A 270 -16.11 0.34 -6.98
N THR A 271 -15.19 0.62 -6.07
CA THR A 271 -15.03 1.93 -5.45
C THR A 271 -13.61 2.41 -5.64
N THR A 272 -13.42 3.72 -5.66
CA THR A 272 -12.10 4.37 -5.76
C THR A 272 -12.04 5.54 -4.80
N ASN A 273 -10.83 5.86 -4.36
CA ASN A 273 -10.51 7.09 -3.63
C ASN A 273 -10.16 8.25 -4.57
N ALA A 274 -10.15 8.04 -5.90
CA ALA A 274 -10.01 9.11 -6.88
C ALA A 274 -11.15 10.14 -6.75
N SER A 275 -10.85 11.41 -7.01
CA SER A 275 -11.85 12.48 -6.97
C SER A 275 -12.92 12.24 -8.04
N ALA A 276 -14.17 12.11 -7.61
CA ALA A 276 -15.31 11.93 -8.51
C ALA A 276 -15.41 13.04 -9.56
N ASP A 277 -15.10 14.29 -9.18
CA ASP A 277 -15.13 15.43 -10.09
C ASP A 277 -14.08 15.28 -11.19
N ILE A 278 -12.83 14.95 -10.83
CA ILE A 278 -11.74 14.75 -11.80
C ILE A 278 -12.11 13.63 -12.77
N VAL A 279 -12.53 12.48 -12.25
CA VAL A 279 -12.87 11.31 -13.07
C VAL A 279 -14.03 11.62 -14.01
N THR A 280 -15.07 12.29 -13.51
CA THR A 280 -16.27 12.61 -14.30
C THR A 280 -15.95 13.62 -15.42
N HIS A 281 -15.21 14.69 -15.10
CA HIS A 281 -14.87 15.72 -16.10
C HIS A 281 -13.91 15.17 -17.17
N LEU A 282 -12.91 14.36 -16.79
CA LEU A 282 -12.00 13.74 -17.76
C LEU A 282 -12.70 12.69 -18.62
N ALA A 283 -13.53 11.83 -18.03
CA ALA A 283 -14.26 10.82 -18.79
C ALA A 283 -15.28 11.48 -19.73
N ALA A 284 -15.94 12.55 -19.30
CA ALA A 284 -16.82 13.35 -20.17
C ALA A 284 -16.04 14.00 -21.32
N ALA A 285 -14.84 14.54 -21.05
CA ALA A 285 -13.98 15.12 -22.09
C ALA A 285 -13.55 14.06 -23.12
N ASP A 286 -13.16 12.86 -22.67
CA ASP A 286 -12.77 11.75 -23.54
C ASP A 286 -13.93 11.31 -24.44
N LEU A 287 -15.13 11.16 -23.88
CA LEU A 287 -16.34 10.84 -24.64
C LEU A 287 -16.72 11.94 -25.65
N LEU A 288 -16.51 13.21 -25.31
CA LEU A 288 -16.77 14.34 -26.19
C LEU A 288 -15.78 14.39 -27.36
N ASP A 289 -14.50 14.09 -27.13
CA ASP A 289 -13.47 13.97 -28.17
C ASP A 289 -13.77 12.80 -29.11
N ASP A 290 -14.17 11.65 -28.56
CA ASP A 290 -14.64 10.49 -29.34
C ASP A 290 -15.84 10.83 -30.24
N MET A 291 -16.81 11.58 -29.71
CA MET A 291 -17.96 12.06 -30.47
C MET A 291 -17.57 13.11 -31.51
N ALA A 292 -16.58 13.95 -31.22
CA ALA A 292 -16.07 14.94 -32.16
C ALA A 292 -15.41 14.25 -33.37
N LEU A 293 -14.59 13.23 -33.11
CA LEU A 293 -13.96 12.41 -34.15
C LEU A 293 -15.01 11.71 -35.03
N ALA A 294 -16.04 11.12 -34.42
CA ALA A 294 -17.14 10.52 -35.17
C ALA A 294 -17.90 11.55 -36.03
N ALA A 295 -18.12 12.76 -35.51
CA ALA A 295 -18.76 13.84 -36.26
C ALA A 295 -17.89 14.34 -37.43
N GLU A 296 -16.57 14.35 -37.28
CA GLU A 296 -15.63 14.66 -38.37
C GLU A 296 -15.70 13.60 -39.47
N MET A 297 -15.72 12.30 -39.10
CA MET A 297 -15.87 11.19 -40.03
C MET A 297 -17.21 11.21 -40.78
N ASP A 298 -18.27 11.70 -40.15
CA ASP A 298 -19.60 11.90 -40.74
C ASP A 298 -19.73 13.21 -41.54
N GLU A 299 -18.62 13.92 -41.78
CA GLU A 299 -18.56 15.19 -42.51
C GLU A 299 -19.41 16.30 -41.87
N ARG A 300 -19.44 16.35 -40.53
CA ARG A 300 -20.15 17.37 -39.72
C ARG A 300 -19.17 18.26 -38.94
N PRO A 301 -18.38 19.12 -39.61
CA PRO A 301 -17.29 19.87 -38.99
C PRO A 301 -17.76 20.84 -37.89
N GLU A 302 -18.90 21.50 -38.05
CA GLU A 302 -19.44 22.42 -37.04
C GLU A 302 -19.81 21.71 -35.72
N LEU A 303 -20.26 20.46 -35.81
CA LEU A 303 -20.56 19.64 -34.64
C LEU A 303 -19.27 19.16 -33.97
N ALA A 304 -18.30 18.70 -34.76
CA ALA A 304 -16.99 18.28 -34.27
C ALA A 304 -16.27 19.41 -33.51
N GLU A 305 -16.27 20.62 -34.06
CA GLU A 305 -15.69 21.80 -33.42
C GLU A 305 -16.36 22.10 -32.07
N ARG A 306 -17.71 22.12 -32.04
CA ARG A 306 -18.45 22.38 -30.80
C ARG A 306 -18.21 21.34 -29.71
N LEU A 307 -18.08 20.07 -30.09
CA LEU A 307 -17.80 18.97 -29.15
C LEU A 307 -16.37 19.07 -28.60
N SER A 308 -15.39 19.36 -29.47
CA SER A 308 -13.99 19.55 -29.08
C SER A 308 -13.83 20.73 -28.11
N VAL A 309 -14.51 21.85 -28.37
CA VAL A 309 -14.50 23.01 -27.46
C VAL A 309 -15.07 22.64 -26.08
N ARG A 310 -16.16 21.87 -26.04
CA ARG A 310 -16.71 21.40 -24.76
C ARG A 310 -15.77 20.46 -24.02
N ALA A 311 -15.07 19.56 -24.72
CA ALA A 311 -14.07 18.69 -24.09
C ALA A 311 -12.94 19.51 -23.45
N ILE A 312 -12.49 20.59 -24.11
CA ILE A 312 -11.51 21.53 -23.56
C ILE A 312 -12.05 22.24 -22.31
N GLU A 313 -13.30 22.71 -22.35
CA GLU A 313 -13.95 23.35 -21.19
C GLU A 313 -13.98 22.42 -19.97
N GLN A 314 -14.35 21.14 -20.17
CA GLN A 314 -14.34 20.14 -19.10
C GLN A 314 -12.95 19.97 -18.46
N ARG A 315 -11.89 19.90 -19.28
CA ARG A 315 -10.49 19.79 -18.79
C ARG A 315 -10.01 21.05 -18.07
N LEU A 316 -10.42 22.24 -18.54
CA LEU A 316 -10.04 23.51 -17.92
C LEU A 316 -10.66 23.68 -16.54
N GLU A 317 -11.90 23.23 -16.34
CA GLU A 317 -12.62 23.31 -15.07
C GLU A 317 -11.87 22.62 -13.91
N ILE A 318 -11.20 21.51 -14.21
CA ILE A 318 -10.45 20.72 -13.22
C ILE A 318 -8.93 20.97 -13.23
N SER A 319 -8.41 21.84 -14.11
CA SER A 319 -6.96 21.99 -14.34
C SER A 319 -6.14 22.29 -13.08
N ASN A 320 -6.71 23.03 -12.12
CA ASN A 320 -6.04 23.34 -10.87
C ASN A 320 -5.92 22.14 -9.93
N VAL A 321 -6.92 21.26 -9.94
CA VAL A 321 -6.96 20.07 -9.08
C VAL A 321 -6.17 18.92 -9.70
N LEU A 322 -6.22 18.79 -11.03
CA LEU A 322 -5.48 17.78 -11.79
C LEU A 322 -3.96 17.83 -11.53
N LYS A 323 -3.42 19.04 -11.25
CA LYS A 323 -2.01 19.24 -10.88
C LYS A 323 -1.60 18.54 -9.57
N LEU A 324 -2.56 18.18 -8.72
CA LEU A 324 -2.33 17.49 -7.46
C LEU A 324 -2.34 15.96 -7.62
N THR A 325 -2.92 15.45 -8.70
CA THR A 325 -3.11 14.02 -9.01
C THR A 325 -2.27 13.59 -10.21
N THR A 326 -1.27 14.38 -10.56
CA THR A 326 -0.30 14.06 -11.60
C THR A 326 1.08 14.52 -11.13
N PRO A 327 2.13 13.69 -11.28
CA PRO A 327 3.48 14.12 -10.97
C PRO A 327 3.81 15.34 -11.83
N GLN A 328 4.15 16.45 -11.16
CA GLN A 328 4.65 17.62 -11.87
C GLN A 328 5.96 17.22 -12.57
N PRO A 329 6.17 17.58 -13.84
CA PRO A 329 7.42 17.29 -14.52
C PRO A 329 8.56 17.88 -13.68
N GLN A 330 9.39 17.00 -13.12
CA GLN A 330 10.60 17.43 -12.43
C GLN A 330 11.41 18.22 -13.46
N GLY A 331 11.64 19.50 -13.17
CA GLY A 331 12.24 20.43 -14.12
C GLY A 331 13.45 19.82 -14.80
N LEU A 332 13.56 20.03 -16.12
CA LEU A 332 14.60 19.49 -16.98
C LEU A 332 15.96 19.66 -16.29
N VAL A 333 16.55 18.57 -15.78
CA VAL A 333 17.92 18.59 -15.27
C VAL A 333 18.79 18.83 -16.49
N VAL A 334 19.17 20.09 -16.72
CA VAL A 334 20.17 20.46 -17.72
C VAL A 334 21.51 19.95 -17.21
N GLY A 335 21.73 18.65 -17.36
CA GLY A 335 23.03 18.03 -17.17
C GLY A 335 23.93 18.49 -18.31
N THR A 336 24.81 19.44 -18.05
CA THR A 336 26.04 19.52 -18.83
C THR A 336 26.80 18.23 -18.58
N PHE A 337 26.74 17.31 -19.53
CA PHE A 337 27.73 16.25 -19.65
C PHE A 337 29.12 16.91 -19.67
N ARG A 338 29.91 16.62 -18.64
CA ARG A 338 31.36 16.83 -18.64
C ARG A 338 32.02 15.46 -18.73
#